data_AF-A0A7W6HKQ5-F1
#
_entry.id   AF-A0A7W6HKQ5-F1
#
_cell.length_a   1.000
_cell.length_b   1.000
_cell.length_c   1.000
_cell.angle_alpha   90.00
_cell.angle_beta   90.00
_cell.angle_gamma   90.00
#
_symmetry.space_group_name_H-M   'P 1'
#
loop_
_entity.id
_entity.type
_entity.pdbx_description
1 polymer ?
#
loop_
_entity_poly.entity_id
_entity_poly.type
_entity_poly.pdbx_seq_one_letter_code
_entity_poly.pdbx_strand_id
1 'polypeptide(L)'
;MDDQTSTKYHFASSSTLLAILDDVESSYDFQKTQKVVKAALRYDPSWWSESFNTQWVKQHERQLNACQALSQIFLFHDDGFLRQMALERLASPLNHPFVAYGLGLRLNDWVPEIRRVAKITFDRCYASTPPEIWEEALWHLLPRSTEWRRWFMQQKHEEVLYSAAANRQEQLQGLVSRLAASRSSGSTTMFRLLARSPNFDRFLPDLALGACQPHVRTLALVSIMEREARWSTGKFERVWHDKVFGRYQDKEIWRTRPLTLDVDIVPILTASLHDRSSLVRRRALDLLTRRRDEDELKPLVQKTLVDLANDPNPAVQGRLDFLRRSQQPGFKI
;
A
#
# COMPACT_ATOMS: atom_id res chain seq x y z
N MET A 1 -35.00 -49.13 10.67
CA MET A 1 -34.89 -48.22 11.82
C MET A 1 -33.78 -47.26 11.50
N ASP A 2 -34.13 -46.20 10.76
CA ASP A 2 -33.24 -45.08 10.45
C ASP A 2 -33.24 -44.16 11.67
N ASP A 3 -32.18 -44.23 12.47
CA ASP A 3 -31.92 -43.24 13.51
C ASP A 3 -31.11 -42.11 12.87
N GLN A 4 -31.82 -41.23 12.14
CA GLN A 4 -31.27 -39.94 11.72
C GLN A 4 -31.15 -39.07 12.97
N THR A 5 -30.00 -39.17 13.64
CA THR A 5 -29.56 -38.15 14.58
C THR A 5 -29.39 -36.84 13.82
N SER A 6 -30.42 -35.99 13.88
CA SER A 6 -30.39 -34.63 13.37
C SER A 6 -29.40 -33.83 14.21
N THR A 7 -28.13 -33.84 13.82
CA THR A 7 -27.12 -32.95 14.36
C THR A 7 -27.58 -31.51 14.08
N LYS A 8 -28.08 -30.82 15.11
CA LYS A 8 -28.45 -29.41 15.00
C LYS A 8 -27.18 -28.58 14.87
N TYR A 9 -26.89 -28.16 13.65
CA TYR A 9 -25.80 -27.24 13.37
C TYR A 9 -26.18 -25.83 13.84
N HIS A 10 -25.34 -25.22 14.68
CA HIS A 10 -25.53 -23.86 15.14
C HIS A 10 -24.83 -22.88 14.19
N PHE A 11 -25.61 -22.18 13.37
CA PHE A 11 -25.12 -21.11 12.51
C PHE A 11 -25.25 -19.76 13.22
N ALA A 12 -24.28 -18.86 13.01
CA ALA A 12 -24.38 -17.50 13.51
C ALA A 12 -25.63 -16.81 12.94
N SER A 13 -26.34 -16.06 13.79
CA SER A 13 -27.52 -15.30 13.36
C SER A 13 -27.10 -14.12 12.45
N SER A 14 -28.03 -13.63 11.61
CA SER A 14 -27.77 -12.45 10.78
C SER A 14 -27.37 -11.23 11.62
N SER A 15 -27.99 -11.04 12.78
CA SER A 15 -27.63 -9.96 13.72
C SER A 15 -26.23 -10.15 14.30
N THR A 16 -25.85 -11.39 14.66
CA THR A 16 -24.49 -11.69 15.15
C THR A 16 -23.44 -11.39 14.09
N LEU A 17 -23.70 -11.73 12.83
CA LEU A 17 -22.77 -11.47 11.72
C LEU A 17 -22.62 -9.98 11.43
N LEU A 18 -23.71 -9.21 11.49
CA LEU A 18 -23.67 -7.76 11.26
C LEU A 18 -22.98 -7.01 12.40
N ALA A 19 -23.17 -7.43 13.65
CA ALA A 19 -22.51 -6.83 14.82
C ALA A 19 -20.98 -6.88 14.72
N ILE A 20 -20.41 -7.80 13.93
CA ILE A 20 -18.96 -7.83 13.67
C ILE A 20 -18.49 -6.55 12.99
N LEU A 21 -19.31 -5.87 12.18
CA LEU A 21 -18.92 -4.61 11.55
C LEU A 21 -18.91 -3.45 12.55
N ASP A 22 -19.81 -3.46 13.53
CA ASP A 22 -19.90 -2.42 14.56
C ASP A 22 -18.67 -2.43 15.49
N ASP A 23 -18.10 -3.61 15.77
CA ASP A 23 -16.92 -3.76 16.63
C ASP A 23 -15.59 -3.29 15.99
N VAL A 24 -15.57 -3.07 14.67
CA VAL A 24 -14.32 -2.87 13.88
C VAL A 24 -13.84 -1.43 13.89
N GLU A 25 -14.72 -0.48 14.24
CA GLU A 25 -14.42 0.96 14.25
C GLU A 25 -13.29 1.35 15.23
N SER A 26 -12.89 0.46 16.15
CA SER A 26 -11.93 0.76 17.21
C SER A 26 -10.44 0.50 16.88
N SER A 27 -10.09 -0.23 15.80
CA SER A 27 -8.68 -0.59 15.55
C SER A 27 -8.19 -0.70 14.11
N TYR A 28 -9.08 -0.67 13.10
CA TYR A 28 -8.75 -0.88 11.67
C TYR A 28 -7.77 -2.04 11.37
N ASP A 29 -7.69 -3.07 12.23
CA ASP A 29 -6.95 -4.30 11.90
C ASP A 29 -7.80 -5.19 11.00
N PHE A 30 -7.81 -4.88 9.71
CA PHE A 30 -8.58 -5.63 8.72
C PHE A 30 -8.18 -7.12 8.65
N GLN A 31 -6.95 -7.49 9.00
CA GLN A 31 -6.57 -8.91 9.00
C GLN A 31 -7.19 -9.64 10.17
N LYS A 32 -7.19 -9.04 11.36
CA LYS A 32 -7.87 -9.58 12.53
C LYS A 32 -9.38 -9.63 12.30
N THR A 33 -9.99 -8.56 11.78
CA THR A 33 -11.41 -8.55 11.43
C THR A 33 -11.74 -9.63 10.41
N GLN A 34 -10.93 -9.79 9.37
CA GLN A 34 -11.11 -10.85 8.39
C GLN A 34 -11.05 -12.23 9.06
N LYS A 35 -10.18 -12.46 10.03
CA LYS A 35 -10.14 -13.73 10.78
C LYS A 35 -11.41 -13.93 11.62
N VAL A 36 -11.93 -12.88 12.27
CA VAL A 36 -13.18 -12.95 13.05
C VAL A 36 -14.37 -13.24 12.15
N VAL A 37 -14.54 -12.49 11.06
CA VAL A 37 -15.60 -12.72 10.06
C VAL A 37 -15.47 -14.12 9.49
N LYS A 38 -14.25 -14.52 9.10
CA LYS A 38 -14.03 -15.87 8.61
C LYS A 38 -14.37 -16.89 9.67
N ALA A 39 -14.00 -16.72 10.94
CA ALA A 39 -14.37 -17.67 11.99
C ALA A 39 -15.88 -17.77 12.20
N ALA A 40 -16.61 -16.65 12.11
CA ALA A 40 -18.06 -16.61 12.26
C ALA A 40 -18.82 -17.20 11.06
N LEU A 41 -18.27 -17.05 9.85
CA LEU A 41 -18.77 -17.71 8.64
C LEU A 41 -18.26 -19.15 8.50
N ARG A 42 -17.08 -19.40 9.08
CA ARG A 42 -16.43 -20.70 9.06
C ARG A 42 -17.10 -21.61 10.05
N TYR A 43 -16.82 -22.82 9.70
CA TYR A 43 -17.36 -24.02 10.22
C TYR A 43 -16.22 -24.78 10.92
N ASP A 44 -16.54 -25.51 11.99
CA ASP A 44 -15.62 -26.40 12.69
C ASP A 44 -15.29 -27.61 11.80
N PRO A 45 -14.03 -27.82 11.37
CA PRO A 45 -13.64 -28.91 10.46
C PRO A 45 -14.09 -30.32 10.88
N SER A 46 -14.45 -30.54 12.15
CA SER A 46 -14.81 -31.84 12.72
C SER A 46 -16.15 -32.44 12.27
N TRP A 47 -17.11 -31.67 11.72
CA TRP A 47 -18.42 -32.22 11.28
C TRP A 47 -18.48 -32.60 9.76
N TRP A 48 -17.31 -32.76 9.11
CA TRP A 48 -17.20 -32.56 7.66
C TRP A 48 -17.85 -33.72 6.91
N SER A 49 -18.90 -33.40 6.14
CA SER A 49 -19.58 -34.32 5.24
C SER A 49 -20.16 -33.57 4.04
N GLU A 50 -20.38 -34.27 2.93
CA GLU A 50 -20.95 -33.69 1.71
C GLU A 50 -22.39 -33.17 1.91
N SER A 51 -23.18 -33.89 2.70
CA SER A 51 -24.54 -33.48 3.08
C SER A 51 -24.54 -32.23 3.94
N PHE A 52 -23.59 -32.11 4.87
CA PHE A 52 -23.42 -30.91 5.68
C PHE A 52 -23.03 -29.69 4.83
N ASN A 53 -22.06 -29.84 3.92
CA ASN A 53 -21.63 -28.73 3.05
C ASN A 53 -22.81 -28.17 2.23
N THR A 54 -23.66 -29.06 1.71
CA THR A 54 -24.87 -28.68 0.97
C THR A 54 -25.85 -27.91 1.86
N GLN A 55 -26.04 -28.32 3.12
CA GLN A 55 -26.94 -27.63 4.05
C GLN A 55 -26.39 -26.27 4.50
N TRP A 56 -25.08 -26.18 4.76
CA TRP A 56 -24.40 -24.95 5.15
C TRP A 56 -24.53 -23.87 4.07
N VAL A 57 -24.20 -24.20 2.82
CA VAL A 57 -24.35 -23.27 1.69
C VAL A 57 -25.81 -22.82 1.55
N LYS A 58 -26.77 -23.75 1.57
CA LYS A 58 -28.21 -23.41 1.48
C LYS A 58 -28.69 -22.52 2.63
N GLN A 59 -28.19 -22.74 3.84
CA GLN A 59 -28.58 -21.93 5.00
C GLN A 59 -28.05 -20.50 4.88
N HIS A 60 -26.78 -20.35 4.53
CA HIS A 60 -26.16 -19.05 4.29
C HIS A 60 -26.78 -18.34 3.08
N GLU A 61 -27.15 -19.06 2.04
CA GLU A 61 -27.92 -18.52 0.91
C GLU A 61 -29.28 -17.97 1.38
N ARG A 62 -30.03 -18.71 2.20
CA ARG A 62 -31.29 -18.23 2.80
C ARG A 62 -31.08 -16.97 3.64
N GLN A 63 -30.03 -16.94 4.46
CA GLN A 63 -29.70 -15.75 5.26
C GLN A 63 -29.42 -14.53 4.37
N LEU A 64 -28.62 -14.72 3.31
CA LEU A 64 -28.30 -13.65 2.36
C LEU A 64 -29.53 -13.22 1.53
N ASN A 65 -30.45 -14.14 1.22
CA ASN A 65 -31.73 -13.82 0.59
C ASN A 65 -32.66 -13.04 1.53
N ALA A 66 -32.66 -13.37 2.82
CA ALA A 66 -33.51 -12.72 3.83
C ALA A 66 -32.96 -11.35 4.28
N CYS A 67 -31.64 -11.14 4.21
CA CYS A 67 -30.99 -9.92 4.67
C CYS A 67 -29.87 -9.49 3.72
N GLN A 68 -30.17 -8.51 2.86
CA GLN A 68 -29.19 -7.95 1.91
C GLN A 68 -27.95 -7.36 2.58
N ALA A 69 -28.09 -6.80 3.80
CA ALA A 69 -26.96 -6.22 4.52
C ALA A 69 -25.82 -7.22 4.77
N LEU A 70 -26.12 -8.53 4.80
CA LEU A 70 -25.12 -9.59 4.93
C LEU A 70 -24.18 -9.71 3.72
N SER A 71 -24.52 -9.11 2.57
CA SER A 71 -23.60 -9.03 1.43
C SER A 71 -22.24 -8.46 1.84
N GLN A 72 -22.21 -7.53 2.80
CA GLN A 72 -20.98 -6.92 3.32
C GLN A 72 -20.04 -7.95 3.98
N ILE A 73 -20.62 -8.89 4.71
CA ILE A 73 -19.91 -9.96 5.42
C ILE A 73 -19.55 -11.11 4.47
N PHE A 74 -20.48 -11.45 3.57
CA PHE A 74 -20.35 -12.61 2.69
C PHE A 74 -19.29 -12.43 1.60
N LEU A 75 -18.74 -11.22 1.39
CA LEU A 75 -17.51 -11.02 0.60
C LEU A 75 -16.36 -11.92 1.07
N PHE A 76 -16.33 -12.31 2.34
CA PHE A 76 -15.27 -13.10 2.96
C PHE A 76 -15.57 -14.60 3.05
N HIS A 77 -16.71 -15.03 2.52
CA HIS A 77 -17.16 -16.42 2.57
C HIS A 77 -16.22 -17.37 1.80
N ASP A 78 -16.10 -18.63 2.23
CA ASP A 78 -15.21 -19.61 1.58
C ASP A 78 -15.83 -20.19 0.28
N ASP A 79 -17.16 -20.32 0.22
CA ASP A 79 -17.89 -20.67 -1.01
C ASP A 79 -17.94 -19.53 -2.06
N GLY A 80 -17.64 -19.85 -3.32
CA GLY A 80 -17.57 -18.88 -4.42
C GLY A 80 -18.92 -18.34 -4.91
N PHE A 81 -19.98 -19.16 -4.91
CA PHE A 81 -21.31 -18.72 -5.32
C PHE A 81 -21.85 -17.69 -4.35
N LEU A 82 -21.70 -17.92 -3.04
CA LEU A 82 -22.12 -16.96 -2.01
C LEU A 82 -21.33 -15.65 -2.09
N ARG A 83 -20.03 -15.69 -2.42
CA ARG A 83 -19.25 -14.48 -2.68
C ARG A 83 -19.74 -13.72 -3.92
N GLN A 84 -20.07 -14.44 -4.99
CA GLN A 84 -20.62 -13.81 -6.20
C GLN A 84 -21.97 -13.14 -5.90
N MET A 85 -22.89 -13.85 -5.24
CA MET A 85 -24.18 -13.30 -4.81
C MET A 85 -24.01 -12.06 -3.93
N ALA A 86 -23.05 -12.10 -3.00
CA ALA A 86 -22.74 -10.96 -2.14
C ALA A 86 -22.29 -9.73 -2.94
N LEU A 87 -21.40 -9.90 -3.93
CA LEU A 87 -20.96 -8.81 -4.80
C LEU A 87 -22.12 -8.20 -5.61
N GLU A 88 -22.92 -9.05 -6.26
CA GLU A 88 -24.05 -8.61 -7.08
C GLU A 88 -25.05 -7.77 -6.28
N ARG A 89 -25.27 -8.15 -5.01
CA ARG A 89 -26.22 -7.51 -4.09
C ARG A 89 -25.61 -6.43 -3.20
N LEU A 90 -24.30 -6.19 -3.27
CA LEU A 90 -23.63 -5.24 -2.39
C LEU A 90 -24.19 -3.83 -2.61
N ALA A 91 -24.67 -3.18 -1.55
CA ALA A 91 -25.22 -1.84 -1.65
C ALA A 91 -24.14 -0.80 -2.03
N SER A 92 -24.59 0.32 -2.59
CA SER A 92 -23.76 1.48 -2.93
C SER A 92 -24.46 2.75 -2.46
N PRO A 93 -23.77 3.74 -1.85
CA PRO A 93 -22.34 3.73 -1.53
C PRO A 93 -21.98 2.71 -0.43
N LEU A 94 -20.68 2.42 -0.30
CA LEU A 94 -20.17 1.66 0.84
C LEU A 94 -20.09 2.59 2.05
N ASN A 95 -20.41 2.07 3.24
CA ASN A 95 -20.41 2.85 4.47
C ASN A 95 -19.29 2.43 5.45
N HIS A 96 -18.49 1.42 5.09
CA HIS A 96 -17.48 0.87 6.01
C HIS A 96 -16.17 0.50 5.29
N PRO A 97 -14.99 0.97 5.76
CA PRO A 97 -13.69 0.66 5.16
C PRO A 97 -13.37 -0.82 5.01
N PHE A 98 -13.73 -1.64 5.99
CA PHE A 98 -13.50 -3.09 5.92
C PHE A 98 -14.30 -3.77 4.79
N VAL A 99 -15.46 -3.21 4.41
CA VAL A 99 -16.25 -3.72 3.29
C VAL A 99 -15.61 -3.34 1.97
N ALA A 100 -15.14 -2.10 1.85
CA ALA A 100 -14.32 -1.65 0.71
C ALA A 100 -13.04 -2.50 0.57
N TYR A 101 -12.40 -2.82 1.69
CA TYR A 101 -11.27 -3.76 1.77
C TYR A 101 -11.65 -5.15 1.23
N GLY A 102 -12.78 -5.71 1.70
CA GLY A 102 -13.32 -6.98 1.22
C GLY A 102 -13.56 -7.00 -0.28
N LEU A 103 -14.19 -5.95 -0.82
CA LEU A 103 -14.41 -5.78 -2.25
C LEU A 103 -13.09 -5.75 -3.03
N GLY A 104 -12.10 -4.99 -2.54
CA GLY A 104 -10.77 -4.96 -3.13
C GLY A 104 -10.07 -6.33 -3.15
N LEU A 105 -10.24 -7.16 -2.11
CA LEU A 105 -9.73 -8.53 -2.11
C LEU A 105 -10.37 -9.42 -3.18
N ARG A 106 -11.61 -9.16 -3.60
CA ARG A 106 -12.29 -9.94 -4.64
C ARG A 106 -11.79 -9.62 -6.05
N LEU A 107 -11.11 -8.49 -6.26
CA LEU A 107 -10.39 -8.22 -7.51
C LEU A 107 -9.26 -9.23 -7.79
N ASN A 108 -8.81 -9.97 -6.75
CA ASN A 108 -7.83 -11.05 -6.83
C ASN A 108 -8.42 -12.41 -6.38
N ASP A 109 -9.73 -12.62 -6.54
CA ASP A 109 -10.36 -13.90 -6.24
C ASP A 109 -9.76 -15.05 -7.08
N TRP A 110 -9.83 -16.28 -6.56
CA TRP A 110 -9.36 -17.46 -7.27
C TRP A 110 -10.27 -17.83 -8.44
N VAL A 111 -11.56 -17.52 -8.37
CA VAL A 111 -12.55 -17.77 -9.42
C VAL A 111 -12.61 -16.59 -10.40
N PRO A 112 -12.38 -16.80 -11.71
CA PRO A 112 -12.47 -15.77 -12.76
C PRO A 112 -13.76 -14.94 -12.76
N GLU A 113 -14.90 -15.62 -12.66
CA GLU A 113 -16.24 -15.02 -12.73
C GLU A 113 -16.44 -14.04 -11.57
N ILE A 114 -15.99 -14.40 -10.37
CA ILE A 114 -16.03 -13.53 -9.19
C ILE A 114 -15.17 -12.28 -9.41
N ARG A 115 -13.98 -12.42 -10.00
CA ARG A 115 -13.14 -11.24 -10.27
C ARG A 115 -13.82 -10.26 -11.24
N ARG A 116 -14.50 -10.78 -12.28
CA ARG A 116 -15.25 -9.95 -13.22
C ARG A 116 -16.40 -9.22 -12.53
N VAL A 117 -17.20 -9.92 -11.73
CA VAL A 117 -18.30 -9.32 -10.95
C VAL A 117 -17.75 -8.30 -9.93
N ALA A 118 -16.62 -8.59 -9.30
CA ALA A 118 -15.95 -7.68 -8.38
C ALA A 118 -15.50 -6.41 -9.07
N LYS A 119 -15.01 -6.47 -10.31
CA LYS A 119 -14.64 -5.27 -11.07
C LYS A 119 -15.86 -4.38 -11.36
N ILE A 120 -16.96 -4.96 -11.83
CA ILE A 120 -18.23 -4.24 -12.07
C ILE A 120 -18.73 -3.59 -10.77
N THR A 121 -18.69 -4.35 -9.67
CA THR A 121 -19.10 -3.89 -8.35
C THR A 121 -18.19 -2.77 -7.83
N PHE A 122 -16.88 -2.90 -8.04
CA PHE A 122 -15.89 -1.89 -7.69
C PHE A 122 -16.17 -0.59 -8.43
N ASP A 123 -16.39 -0.61 -9.75
CA ASP A 123 -16.65 0.61 -10.52
C ASP A 123 -17.92 1.33 -10.04
N ARG A 124 -18.99 0.59 -9.76
CA ARG A 124 -20.25 1.12 -9.20
C ARG A 124 -20.04 1.77 -7.84
N CYS A 125 -19.38 1.05 -6.92
CA CYS A 125 -19.18 1.49 -5.55
C CYS A 125 -18.16 2.62 -5.43
N TYR A 126 -17.07 2.56 -6.20
CA TYR A 126 -15.98 3.52 -6.12
C TYR A 126 -16.41 4.95 -6.43
N ALA A 127 -17.27 5.13 -7.45
CA ALA A 127 -17.73 6.45 -7.87
C ALA A 127 -18.62 7.16 -6.83
N SER A 128 -19.41 6.40 -6.07
CA SER A 128 -20.40 6.96 -5.13
C SER A 128 -19.96 6.93 -3.67
N THR A 129 -18.93 6.15 -3.33
CA THR A 129 -18.42 6.03 -1.96
C THR A 129 -17.48 7.20 -1.62
N PRO A 130 -17.59 7.79 -0.41
CA PRO A 130 -16.67 8.82 0.07
C PRO A 130 -15.20 8.38 0.01
N PRO A 131 -14.25 9.27 -0.34
CA PRO A 131 -12.82 8.96 -0.40
C PRO A 131 -12.29 8.33 0.88
N GLU A 132 -12.72 8.80 2.04
CA GLU A 132 -12.19 8.41 3.36
C GLU A 132 -12.36 6.92 3.63
N ILE A 133 -13.46 6.33 3.13
CA ILE A 133 -13.72 4.89 3.22
C ILE A 133 -12.72 4.10 2.37
N TRP A 134 -12.43 4.61 1.18
CA TRP A 134 -11.45 4.01 0.28
C TRP A 134 -10.01 4.28 0.70
N GLU A 135 -9.71 5.41 1.32
CA GLU A 135 -8.38 5.72 1.87
C GLU A 135 -7.93 4.66 2.86
N GLU A 136 -8.81 4.32 3.81
CA GLU A 136 -8.56 3.25 4.78
C GLU A 136 -8.39 1.90 4.07
N ALA A 137 -9.30 1.52 3.17
CA ALA A 137 -9.19 0.27 2.42
C ALA A 137 -7.89 0.18 1.60
N LEU A 138 -7.58 1.20 0.81
CA LEU A 138 -6.44 1.26 -0.11
C LEU A 138 -5.11 1.28 0.65
N TRP A 139 -5.06 1.91 1.83
CA TRP A 139 -3.86 1.89 2.67
C TRP A 139 -3.42 0.46 3.02
N HIS A 140 -4.37 -0.44 3.23
CA HIS A 140 -4.11 -1.86 3.52
C HIS A 140 -4.04 -2.74 2.27
N LEU A 141 -4.78 -2.40 1.20
CA LEU A 141 -4.81 -3.19 -0.03
C LEU A 141 -3.56 -3.01 -0.87
N LEU A 142 -3.12 -1.77 -1.11
CA LEU A 142 -2.02 -1.47 -2.05
C LEU A 142 -0.71 -2.19 -1.69
N PRO A 143 -0.24 -2.21 -0.42
CA PRO A 143 0.98 -2.94 -0.09
C PRO A 143 0.84 -4.45 -0.28
N ARG A 144 -0.34 -5.03 0.00
CA ARG A 144 -0.59 -6.47 -0.23
C ARG A 144 -0.69 -6.80 -1.71
N SER A 145 -1.10 -5.84 -2.52
CA SER A 145 -1.39 -6.09 -3.92
C SER A 145 -0.15 -6.40 -4.75
N THR A 146 1.05 -6.05 -4.28
CA THR A 146 2.31 -6.41 -4.94
C THR A 146 2.60 -7.91 -4.91
N GLU A 147 1.96 -8.65 -3.99
CA GLU A 147 2.12 -10.10 -3.87
C GLU A 147 1.07 -10.88 -4.69
N TRP A 148 0.09 -10.17 -5.27
CA TRP A 148 -1.04 -10.79 -5.92
C TRP A 148 -0.69 -11.30 -7.31
N ARG A 149 -0.75 -12.62 -7.45
CA ARG A 149 -0.38 -13.31 -8.69
C ARG A 149 -1.57 -13.45 -9.64
N ARG A 150 -2.82 -13.51 -9.18
CA ARG A 150 -3.93 -13.95 -10.07
C ARG A 150 -4.37 -12.91 -11.10
N TRP A 151 -3.78 -11.72 -11.06
CA TRP A 151 -4.00 -10.62 -11.99
C TRP A 151 -3.44 -10.87 -13.40
N PHE A 152 -2.45 -11.75 -13.58
CA PHE A 152 -1.89 -12.01 -14.91
C PHE A 152 -2.77 -12.86 -15.83
N MET A 153 -3.81 -13.51 -15.31
CA MET A 153 -4.51 -14.53 -16.10
C MET A 153 -5.48 -13.93 -17.13
N GLN A 154 -6.14 -12.80 -16.87
CA GLN A 154 -7.24 -12.33 -17.73
C GLN A 154 -7.45 -10.81 -17.78
N GLN A 155 -7.05 -10.02 -16.78
CA GLN A 155 -7.27 -8.56 -16.73
C GLN A 155 -6.28 -7.90 -15.77
N LYS A 156 -5.73 -6.72 -16.12
CA LYS A 156 -4.78 -5.97 -15.30
C LYS A 156 -5.46 -5.32 -14.07
N HIS A 157 -6.10 -6.11 -13.23
CA HIS A 157 -6.78 -5.64 -12.02
C HIS A 157 -5.86 -4.91 -11.04
N GLU A 158 -4.54 -5.11 -11.16
CA GLU A 158 -3.54 -4.30 -10.47
C GLU A 158 -3.62 -2.83 -10.76
N GLU A 159 -3.92 -2.49 -12.01
CA GLU A 159 -4.10 -1.13 -12.45
C GLU A 159 -5.37 -0.52 -11.85
N VAL A 160 -6.33 -1.32 -11.37
CA VAL A 160 -7.60 -0.82 -10.81
C VAL A 160 -7.39 -0.18 -9.44
N LEU A 161 -6.80 -0.91 -8.49
CA LEU A 161 -6.51 -0.35 -7.16
C LEU A 161 -5.53 0.82 -7.25
N TYR A 162 -4.54 0.68 -8.13
CA TYR A 162 -3.56 1.71 -8.36
C TYR A 162 -4.17 2.97 -8.99
N SER A 163 -5.01 2.83 -10.02
CA SER A 163 -5.73 3.95 -10.64
C SER A 163 -6.71 4.59 -9.66
N ALA A 164 -7.39 3.80 -8.83
CA ALA A 164 -8.24 4.32 -7.77
C ALA A 164 -7.44 5.22 -6.82
N ALA A 165 -6.30 4.72 -6.33
CA ALA A 165 -5.45 5.47 -5.41
C ALA A 165 -4.87 6.76 -6.01
N ALA A 166 -4.56 6.77 -7.31
CA ALA A 166 -3.73 7.81 -7.91
C ALA A 166 -4.44 8.76 -8.88
N ASN A 167 -5.62 8.41 -9.42
CA ASN A 167 -6.29 9.19 -10.45
C ASN A 167 -7.44 10.04 -9.93
N ARG A 168 -8.01 9.72 -8.76
CA ARG A 168 -8.96 10.61 -8.06
C ARG A 168 -8.19 11.54 -7.15
N GLN A 169 -8.29 12.85 -7.38
CA GLN A 169 -7.46 13.84 -6.67
C GLN A 169 -7.66 13.81 -5.14
N GLU A 170 -8.92 13.80 -4.68
CA GLU A 170 -9.27 13.73 -3.25
C GLU A 170 -8.66 12.49 -2.61
N GLN A 171 -8.82 11.34 -3.27
CA GLN A 171 -8.30 10.05 -2.83
C GLN A 171 -6.76 10.06 -2.66
N LEU A 172 -6.06 10.61 -3.65
CA LEU A 172 -4.61 10.71 -3.61
C LEU A 172 -4.16 11.68 -2.50
N GLN A 173 -4.85 12.81 -2.35
CA GLN A 173 -4.54 13.80 -1.32
C GLN A 173 -4.71 13.23 0.10
N GLY A 174 -5.77 12.47 0.36
CA GLY A 174 -5.97 11.82 1.66
C GLY A 174 -4.91 10.75 1.95
N LEU A 175 -4.58 9.91 0.96
CA LEU A 175 -3.49 8.93 1.08
C LEU A 175 -2.12 9.59 1.31
N VAL A 176 -1.83 10.70 0.65
CA VAL A 176 -0.61 11.50 0.86
C VAL A 176 -0.59 12.13 2.25
N SER A 177 -1.71 12.68 2.70
CA SER A 177 -1.83 13.28 4.03
C SER A 177 -1.59 12.24 5.12
N ARG A 178 -2.15 11.04 4.96
CA ARG A 178 -1.89 9.89 5.83
C ARG A 178 -0.42 9.45 5.76
N LEU A 179 0.18 9.43 4.57
CA LEU A 179 1.60 9.12 4.39
C LEU A 179 2.50 10.12 5.11
N ALA A 180 2.19 11.41 5.02
CA ALA A 180 2.91 12.48 5.70
C ALA A 180 2.79 12.35 7.23
N ALA A 181 1.61 12.01 7.74
CA ALA A 181 1.35 11.88 9.18
C ALA A 181 1.80 10.55 9.79
N SER A 182 1.89 9.48 8.99
CA SER A 182 2.15 8.12 9.45
C SER A 182 3.41 8.01 10.30
N ARG A 183 3.31 7.27 11.41
CA ARG A 183 4.47 6.89 12.25
C ARG A 183 4.88 5.42 12.10
N SER A 184 4.24 4.71 11.17
CA SER A 184 4.41 3.26 10.98
C SER A 184 5.47 2.91 9.93
N SER A 185 5.96 1.68 10.00
CA SER A 185 7.01 1.12 9.12
C SER A 185 6.57 0.89 7.66
N GLY A 186 5.26 0.94 7.35
CA GLY A 186 4.73 0.73 5.99
C GLY A 186 4.86 1.93 5.03
N SER A 187 5.27 3.08 5.54
CA SER A 187 5.26 4.36 4.81
C SER A 187 6.20 4.37 3.58
N THR A 188 7.32 3.64 3.62
CA THR A 188 8.22 3.50 2.46
C THR A 188 7.55 2.75 1.30
N THR A 189 6.86 1.65 1.60
CA THR A 189 6.16 0.86 0.59
C THR A 189 5.04 1.69 -0.04
N MET A 190 4.25 2.38 0.80
CA MET A 190 3.19 3.26 0.32
C MET A 190 3.74 4.40 -0.56
N PHE A 191 4.80 5.09 -0.13
CA PHE A 191 5.47 6.11 -0.94
C PHE A 191 5.82 5.57 -2.33
N ARG A 192 6.48 4.41 -2.40
CA ARG A 192 6.91 3.83 -3.69
C ARG A 192 5.73 3.44 -4.57
N LEU A 193 4.64 2.97 -3.98
CA LEU A 193 3.42 2.62 -4.71
C LEU A 193 2.76 3.86 -5.30
N LEU A 194 2.62 4.94 -4.52
CA LEU A 194 2.07 6.21 -5.02
C LEU A 194 3.00 6.89 -6.04
N ALA A 195 4.32 6.80 -5.85
CA ALA A 195 5.34 7.37 -6.73
C ALA A 195 5.33 6.78 -8.15
N ARG A 196 4.65 5.66 -8.38
CA ARG A 196 4.40 5.19 -9.75
C ARG A 196 3.61 6.21 -10.57
N SER A 197 2.86 7.13 -9.94
CA SER A 197 1.91 8.03 -10.63
C SER A 197 2.48 9.43 -10.76
N PRO A 198 2.48 10.03 -11.96
CA PRO A 198 2.85 11.43 -12.13
C PRO A 198 2.02 12.38 -11.25
N ASN A 199 0.76 12.04 -10.95
CA ASN A 199 -0.10 12.85 -10.07
C ASN A 199 0.46 12.96 -8.63
N PHE A 200 1.34 12.05 -8.22
CA PHE A 200 1.99 12.08 -6.92
C PHE A 200 3.10 13.15 -6.84
N ASP A 201 3.69 13.54 -7.98
CA ASP A 201 4.90 14.37 -8.01
C ASP A 201 4.69 15.71 -7.30
N ARG A 202 3.54 16.34 -7.49
CA ARG A 202 3.16 17.62 -6.86
C ARG A 202 3.28 17.62 -5.34
N PHE A 203 3.25 16.46 -4.68
CA PHE A 203 3.33 16.34 -3.23
C PHE A 203 4.75 16.11 -2.70
N LEU A 204 5.73 15.86 -3.59
CA LEU A 204 7.10 15.59 -3.18
C LEU A 204 7.73 16.73 -2.37
N PRO A 205 7.53 18.03 -2.69
CA PRO A 205 8.08 19.12 -1.89
C PRO A 205 7.57 19.10 -0.45
N ASP A 206 6.25 18.99 -0.27
CA ASP A 206 5.62 18.95 1.05
C ASP A 206 6.05 17.71 1.85
N LEU A 207 6.20 16.57 1.18
CA LEU A 207 6.71 15.35 1.81
C LEU A 207 8.17 15.48 2.22
N ALA A 208 9.02 16.14 1.42
CA ALA A 208 10.43 16.38 1.75
C ALA A 208 10.57 17.28 2.99
N LEU A 209 9.71 18.28 3.14
CA LEU A 209 9.77 19.26 4.22
C LEU A 209 9.02 18.81 5.49
N GLY A 210 7.88 18.14 5.33
CA GLY A 210 6.89 18.00 6.40
C GLY A 210 6.59 16.58 6.88
N ALA A 211 6.97 15.54 6.14
CA ALA A 211 6.58 14.18 6.52
C ALA A 211 7.16 13.79 7.89
N CYS A 212 6.35 13.15 8.75
CA CYS A 212 6.74 12.70 10.09
C CYS A 212 7.98 11.80 10.05
N GLN A 213 7.98 10.83 9.13
CA GLN A 213 9.04 9.83 9.02
C GLN A 213 10.25 10.34 8.24
N PRO A 214 11.46 10.30 8.82
CA PRO A 214 12.68 10.71 8.13
C PRO A 214 12.93 10.02 6.80
N HIS A 215 12.57 8.74 6.68
CA HIS A 215 12.76 7.99 5.44
C HIS A 215 11.84 8.48 4.31
N VAL A 216 10.63 8.98 4.63
CA VAL A 216 9.73 9.56 3.62
C VAL A 216 10.29 10.89 3.13
N ARG A 217 10.75 11.77 4.04
CA ARG A 217 11.44 13.03 3.67
C ARG A 217 12.64 12.76 2.77
N THR A 218 13.44 11.77 3.14
CA THR A 218 14.61 11.31 2.38
C THR A 218 14.24 10.81 0.98
N LEU A 219 13.19 9.99 0.86
CA LEU A 219 12.75 9.47 -0.44
C LEU A 219 12.25 10.59 -1.34
N ALA A 220 11.47 11.53 -0.80
CA ALA A 220 10.99 12.68 -1.54
C ALA A 220 12.15 13.56 -2.04
N LEU A 221 13.11 13.87 -1.16
CA LEU A 221 14.33 14.60 -1.53
C LEU A 221 15.12 13.89 -2.63
N VAL A 222 15.33 12.57 -2.50
CA VAL A 222 16.05 11.79 -3.52
C VAL A 222 15.31 11.85 -4.85
N SER A 223 13.98 11.68 -4.86
CA SER A 223 13.22 11.75 -6.09
C SER A 223 13.33 13.11 -6.78
N ILE A 224 13.21 14.20 -6.01
CA ILE A 224 13.38 15.57 -6.55
C ILE A 224 14.80 15.77 -7.10
N MET A 225 15.83 15.40 -6.33
CA MET A 225 17.23 15.63 -6.69
C MET A 225 17.71 14.79 -7.87
N GLU A 226 17.23 13.55 -8.00
CA GLU A 226 17.57 12.67 -9.12
C GLU A 226 16.61 12.86 -10.32
N ARG A 227 15.58 13.72 -10.17
CA ARG A 227 14.51 13.95 -11.15
C ARG A 227 13.81 12.68 -11.62
N GLU A 228 13.77 11.65 -10.76
CA GLU A 228 13.11 10.37 -11.03
C GLU A 228 12.31 9.84 -9.83
N ALA A 229 11.18 9.21 -10.13
CA ALA A 229 10.50 8.33 -9.19
C ALA A 229 10.97 6.90 -9.41
N ARG A 230 11.30 6.19 -8.31
CA ARG A 230 11.81 4.82 -8.33
C ARG A 230 11.01 3.91 -7.41
N TRP A 231 10.61 2.75 -7.92
CA TRP A 231 9.84 1.76 -7.16
C TRP A 231 10.26 0.33 -7.48
N SER A 232 10.04 -0.56 -6.51
CA SER A 232 10.21 -2.00 -6.72
C SER A 232 9.00 -2.55 -7.48
N THR A 233 9.26 -3.51 -8.37
CA THR A 233 8.20 -4.27 -9.05
C THR A 233 7.69 -5.47 -8.25
N GLY A 234 8.29 -5.78 -7.10
CA GLY A 234 8.05 -7.02 -6.35
C GLY A 234 8.53 -8.29 -7.05
N LYS A 235 9.14 -8.16 -8.23
CA LYS A 235 9.74 -9.28 -8.97
C LYS A 235 11.23 -9.35 -8.68
N PHE A 236 11.76 -10.56 -8.72
CA PHE A 236 13.18 -10.84 -8.53
C PHE A 236 13.75 -11.47 -9.80
N GLU A 237 14.95 -11.06 -10.17
CA GLU A 237 15.75 -11.70 -11.20
C GLU A 237 16.91 -12.47 -10.57
N ARG A 238 17.20 -13.65 -11.12
CA ARG A 238 18.33 -14.46 -10.67
C ARG A 238 19.61 -13.97 -11.34
N VAL A 239 20.46 -13.30 -10.58
CA VAL A 239 21.79 -12.89 -11.04
C VAL A 239 22.80 -13.95 -10.64
N TRP A 240 23.30 -14.67 -11.65
CA TRP A 240 24.35 -15.68 -11.46
C TRP A 240 25.69 -14.99 -11.25
N HIS A 241 26.31 -15.23 -10.10
CA HIS A 241 27.69 -14.83 -9.84
C HIS A 241 28.66 -15.92 -10.30
N ASP A 242 28.22 -17.18 -10.25
CA ASP A 242 28.98 -18.32 -10.74
C ASP A 242 28.04 -19.43 -11.21
N LYS A 243 27.95 -19.65 -12.52
CA LYS A 243 27.08 -20.68 -13.10
C LYS A 243 27.61 -22.09 -12.88
N VAL A 244 28.92 -22.26 -12.78
CA VAL A 244 29.57 -23.57 -12.65
C VAL A 244 29.36 -24.14 -11.25
N PHE A 245 29.45 -23.29 -10.22
CA PHE A 245 29.21 -23.69 -8.83
C PHE A 245 27.77 -23.46 -8.36
N GLY A 246 26.85 -23.12 -9.26
CA GLY A 246 25.45 -22.94 -8.91
C GLY A 246 25.14 -21.73 -8.02
N ARG A 247 26.04 -20.72 -7.98
CA ARG A 247 25.90 -19.55 -7.08
C ARG A 247 25.17 -18.42 -7.76
N TYR A 248 24.04 -18.04 -7.19
CA TYR A 248 23.23 -16.91 -7.65
C TYR A 248 22.74 -16.06 -6.49
N GLN A 249 22.32 -14.84 -6.82
CA GLN A 249 21.62 -13.93 -5.94
C GLN A 249 20.34 -13.47 -6.62
N ASP A 250 19.22 -13.55 -5.92
CA ASP A 250 17.98 -12.94 -6.37
C ASP A 250 18.07 -11.43 -6.12
N LYS A 251 18.01 -10.63 -7.20
CA LYS A 251 17.97 -9.17 -7.14
C LYS A 251 16.58 -8.67 -7.45
N GLU A 252 16.09 -7.76 -6.62
CA GLU A 252 14.80 -7.11 -6.84
C GLU A 252 14.85 -6.24 -8.10
N ILE A 253 13.85 -6.38 -8.96
CA ILE A 253 13.71 -5.60 -10.18
C ILE A 253 13.10 -4.25 -9.84
N TRP A 254 13.84 -3.19 -10.14
CA TRP A 254 13.43 -1.80 -9.96
C TRP A 254 12.93 -1.20 -11.27
N ARG A 255 11.96 -0.30 -11.17
CA ARG A 255 11.53 0.58 -12.27
C ARG A 255 11.69 2.03 -11.87
N THR A 256 11.90 2.87 -12.87
CA THR A 256 11.98 4.31 -12.73
C THR A 256 11.07 4.99 -13.74
N ARG A 257 10.70 6.23 -13.45
CA ARG A 257 10.13 7.18 -14.42
C ARG A 257 10.70 8.57 -14.13
N PRO A 258 10.85 9.44 -15.13
CA PRO A 258 11.16 10.84 -14.89
C PRO A 258 10.02 11.49 -14.09
N LEU A 259 10.37 12.47 -13.25
CA LEU A 259 9.39 13.35 -12.63
C LEU A 259 8.88 14.35 -13.66
N THR A 260 7.59 14.71 -13.57
CA THR A 260 7.00 15.79 -14.40
C THR A 260 7.06 17.16 -13.73
N LEU A 261 7.66 17.22 -12.53
CA LEU A 261 7.69 18.38 -11.66
C LEU A 261 8.96 19.21 -11.90
N ASP A 262 8.77 20.51 -12.06
CA ASP A 262 9.84 21.51 -12.00
C ASP A 262 9.73 22.27 -10.67
N VAL A 263 10.77 22.18 -9.85
CA VAL A 263 10.79 22.73 -8.48
C VAL A 263 12.16 23.30 -8.20
N ASP A 264 12.19 24.47 -7.56
CA ASP A 264 13.40 25.04 -6.98
C ASP A 264 13.93 24.12 -5.88
N ILE A 265 15.04 23.45 -6.17
CA ILE A 265 15.65 22.46 -5.29
C ILE A 265 16.38 23.10 -4.11
N VAL A 266 16.82 24.35 -4.23
CA VAL A 266 17.73 24.98 -3.25
C VAL A 266 17.06 25.14 -1.88
N PRO A 267 15.81 25.65 -1.75
CA PRO A 267 15.12 25.73 -0.47
C PRO A 267 14.90 24.35 0.17
N ILE A 268 14.52 23.34 -0.63
CA ILE A 268 14.22 21.99 -0.14
C ILE A 268 15.50 21.29 0.35
N LEU A 269 16.58 21.41 -0.41
CA LEU A 269 17.87 20.84 -0.04
C LEU A 269 18.44 21.56 1.20
N THR A 270 18.31 22.88 1.27
CA THR A 270 18.72 23.67 2.45
C THR A 270 17.98 23.22 3.71
N ALA A 271 16.65 23.05 3.63
CA ALA A 271 15.86 22.54 4.75
C ALA A 271 16.28 21.11 5.14
N SER A 272 16.56 20.26 4.16
CA SER A 272 17.00 18.87 4.37
C SER A 272 18.38 18.78 5.02
N LEU A 273 19.29 19.71 4.70
CA LEU A 273 20.61 19.83 5.33
C LEU A 273 20.52 20.25 6.80
N HIS A 274 19.45 20.96 7.19
CA HIS A 274 19.18 21.38 8.57
C HIS A 274 18.11 20.52 9.26
N ASP A 275 17.77 19.36 8.68
CA ASP A 275 16.71 18.50 9.20
C ASP A 275 17.07 17.97 10.61
N ARG A 276 16.06 17.86 11.47
CA ARG A 276 16.19 17.29 12.83
C ARG A 276 16.80 15.89 12.84
N SER A 277 16.57 15.10 11.81
CA SER A 277 17.09 13.74 11.66
C SER A 277 18.44 13.74 10.97
N SER A 278 19.45 13.18 11.65
CA SER A 278 20.77 12.98 11.04
C SER A 278 20.73 12.10 9.80
N LEU A 279 19.72 11.21 9.66
CA LEU A 279 19.54 10.41 8.45
C LEU A 279 19.22 11.27 7.23
N VAL A 280 18.37 12.29 7.38
CA VAL A 280 18.00 13.21 6.30
C VAL A 280 19.20 14.09 5.95
N ARG A 281 19.86 14.69 6.95
CA ARG A 281 21.06 15.52 6.74
C ARG A 281 22.16 14.77 6.01
N ARG A 282 22.44 13.52 6.42
CA ARG A 282 23.40 12.65 5.74
C ARG A 282 23.03 12.43 4.27
N ARG A 283 21.76 12.13 3.98
CA ARG A 283 21.33 11.92 2.60
C ARG A 283 21.42 13.20 1.78
N ALA A 284 21.03 14.34 2.35
CA ALA A 284 21.13 15.64 1.72
C ALA A 284 22.59 15.97 1.36
N LEU A 285 23.55 15.70 2.25
CA LEU A 285 24.97 15.85 1.97
C LEU A 285 25.47 14.89 0.87
N ASP A 286 25.04 13.63 0.88
CA ASP A 286 25.40 12.66 -0.17
C ASP A 286 24.89 13.11 -1.56
N LEU A 287 23.72 13.79 -1.62
CA LEU A 287 23.14 14.34 -2.85
C LEU A 287 23.84 15.63 -3.28
N LEU A 288 24.05 16.57 -2.34
CA LEU A 288 24.78 17.82 -2.58
C LEU A 288 26.19 17.54 -3.10
N THR A 289 26.89 16.56 -2.51
CA THR A 289 28.26 16.22 -2.94
C THR A 289 28.29 15.70 -4.39
N ARG A 290 27.32 14.88 -4.77
CA ARG A 290 27.25 14.34 -6.14
C ARG A 290 26.97 15.42 -7.19
N ARG A 291 26.27 16.49 -6.81
CA ARG A 291 25.89 17.61 -7.69
C ARG A 291 26.61 18.92 -7.37
N ARG A 292 27.72 18.87 -6.61
CA ARG A 292 28.43 20.04 -6.05
C ARG A 292 28.98 21.01 -7.10
N ASP A 293 29.20 20.52 -8.32
CA ASP A 293 29.82 21.28 -9.41
C ASP A 293 28.77 22.11 -10.19
N GLU A 294 27.48 21.94 -9.89
CA GLU A 294 26.40 22.70 -10.49
C GLU A 294 26.33 24.13 -9.94
N ASP A 295 26.19 25.10 -10.85
CA ASP A 295 26.29 26.52 -10.51
C ASP A 295 25.26 26.97 -9.45
N GLU A 296 24.04 26.44 -9.52
CA GLU A 296 22.98 26.73 -8.54
C GLU A 296 23.29 26.19 -7.12
N LEU A 297 24.13 25.16 -7.01
CA LEU A 297 24.44 24.49 -5.73
C LEU A 297 25.77 24.92 -5.12
N LYS A 298 26.70 25.50 -5.88
CA LYS A 298 28.00 25.98 -5.37
C LYS A 298 27.89 26.90 -4.15
N PRO A 299 26.98 27.89 -4.11
CA PRO A 299 26.82 28.73 -2.92
C PRO A 299 26.37 27.93 -1.70
N LEU A 300 25.49 26.94 -1.92
CA LEU A 300 24.98 26.07 -0.87
C LEU A 300 26.08 25.18 -0.30
N VAL A 301 27.02 24.68 -1.11
CA VAL A 301 28.17 23.89 -0.64
C VAL A 301 28.98 24.67 0.40
N GLN A 302 29.37 25.91 0.09
CA GLN A 302 30.17 26.73 0.98
C GLN A 302 29.43 27.04 2.28
N LYS A 303 28.16 27.43 2.17
CA LYS A 303 27.30 27.68 3.32
C LYS A 303 27.15 26.43 4.20
N THR A 304 26.95 25.26 3.60
CA THR A 304 26.79 23.98 4.32
C THR A 304 28.03 23.61 5.14
N LEU A 305 29.23 23.82 4.60
CA LEU A 305 30.48 23.53 5.29
C LEU A 305 30.68 24.41 6.54
N VAL A 306 30.12 25.62 6.53
CA VAL A 306 30.13 26.55 7.68
C VAL A 306 29.02 26.19 8.67
N ASP A 307 27.78 26.13 8.20
CA ASP A 307 26.59 25.96 9.06
C ASP A 307 26.62 24.63 9.83
N LEU A 308 27.15 23.57 9.21
CA LEU A 308 27.19 22.24 9.81
C LEU A 308 28.57 21.84 10.36
N ALA A 309 29.53 22.76 10.44
CA ALA A 309 30.89 22.46 10.90
C ALA A 309 30.93 21.72 12.25
N ASN A 310 29.97 22.01 13.13
CA ASN A 310 29.84 21.42 14.47
C ASN A 310 28.62 20.50 14.61
N ASP A 311 28.12 19.88 13.52
CA ASP A 311 27.05 18.88 13.61
C ASP A 311 27.41 17.78 14.64
N PRO A 312 26.53 17.48 15.60
CA PRO A 312 26.84 16.54 16.69
C PRO A 312 26.92 15.08 16.23
N ASN A 313 26.46 14.76 15.02
CA ASN A 313 26.44 13.38 14.54
C ASN A 313 27.74 13.02 13.78
N PRO A 314 28.53 12.03 14.25
CA PRO A 314 29.79 11.66 13.60
C PRO A 314 29.62 11.20 12.14
N ALA A 315 28.50 10.57 11.81
CA ALA A 315 28.24 10.14 10.44
C ALA A 315 27.90 11.31 9.52
N VAL A 316 27.36 12.43 10.03
CA VAL A 316 27.20 13.68 9.28
C VAL A 316 28.58 14.34 9.09
N GLN A 317 29.37 14.44 10.15
CA GLN A 317 30.74 14.97 10.09
C GLN A 317 31.60 14.27 9.04
N GLY A 318 31.55 12.94 8.99
CA GLY A 318 32.25 12.18 7.95
C GLY A 318 31.83 12.53 6.50
N ARG A 319 30.56 12.91 6.25
CA ARG A 319 30.14 13.42 4.94
C ARG A 319 30.66 14.84 4.68
N LEU A 320 30.67 15.70 5.70
CA LEU A 320 31.20 17.06 5.57
C LEU A 320 32.70 17.04 5.25
N ASP A 321 33.46 16.16 5.90
CA ASP A 321 34.89 15.99 5.61
C ASP A 321 35.13 15.45 4.19
N PHE A 322 34.26 14.57 3.71
CA PHE A 322 34.29 14.11 2.32
C PHE A 322 33.93 15.24 1.35
N LEU A 323 32.88 16.04 1.64
CA LEU A 323 32.51 17.21 0.85
C LEU A 323 33.65 18.24 0.79
N ARG A 324 34.32 18.52 1.93
CA ARG A 324 35.48 19.44 1.99
C ARG A 324 36.63 18.96 1.11
N ARG A 325 36.96 17.66 1.16
CA ARG A 325 38.00 17.07 0.28
C ARG A 325 37.60 17.10 -1.19
N SER A 326 36.31 16.92 -1.50
CA SER A 326 35.83 16.93 -2.88
C SER A 326 35.76 18.31 -3.52
N GLN A 327 36.03 19.39 -2.77
CA GLN A 327 36.23 20.74 -3.30
C GLN A 327 37.68 21.00 -3.76
N GLN A 328 38.62 20.09 -3.50
CA GLN A 328 40.02 20.29 -3.90
C GLN A 328 40.19 20.15 -5.42
N PRO A 329 41.03 21.00 -6.05
CA PRO A 329 41.31 20.92 -7.48
C PRO A 329 41.80 19.52 -7.88
N GLY A 330 41.16 18.91 -8.88
CA GLY A 330 41.55 17.59 -9.41
C GLY A 330 40.92 16.37 -8.72
N PHE A 331 40.04 16.55 -7.73
CA PHE A 331 39.32 15.45 -7.09
C PHE A 331 38.29 14.82 -8.04
N LYS A 332 38.38 13.50 -8.27
CA LYS A 332 37.38 12.70 -9.00
C LYS A 332 36.66 11.78 -8.03
N ILE A 333 35.34 11.67 -8.18
CA ILE A 333 34.47 10.78 -7.39
C ILE A 333 34.64 9.33 -7.82
#